data_AF-A0A7X7N0A2-F1
#
_entry.id   AF-A0A7X7N0A2-F1
#
_cell.length_a   1.000
_cell.length_b   1.000
_cell.length_c   1.000
_cell.angle_alpha   90.00
_cell.angle_beta   90.00
_cell.angle_gamma   90.00
#
_symmetry.space_group_name_H-M   'P 1'
#
loop_
_entity.id
_entity.type
_entity.pdbx_description
1 polymer ?
#
loop_
_entity_poly.entity_id
_entity_poly.type
_entity_poly.pdbx_seq_one_letter_code
_entity_poly.pdbx_strand_id
1 'polypeptide(L)'
;MITLLENIGNMIQNAVLAVMVLYLLLQSRKVDKTSQRALYFMAGGLFCHLLGNIFWTLYLLIRNELSPQYVSASDVAAIGGYLFYISVYILCLHRRMEERKPWKLWIMPLFVLLNVVLWMVFYGDYILNLLWGIPMIILAWYASYGIWQSYLTGQKELLPFYLATQAFLVVEMILFISQSRLYDIMNFGLTFVFVFMTVALERGVRRCCI
;
A
#
# COMPACT_ATOMS: atom_id res chain seq x y z
N MET A 1 21.11 -5.79 -16.57
CA MET A 1 22.16 -5.45 -15.60
C MET A 1 21.51 -4.64 -14.51
N ILE A 2 21.35 -5.23 -13.32
CA ILE A 2 20.77 -4.56 -12.14
C ILE A 2 21.65 -3.36 -11.80
N THR A 3 21.05 -2.20 -11.57
CA THR A 3 21.82 -1.00 -11.27
C THR A 3 22.22 -1.01 -9.80
N LEU A 4 23.42 -0.51 -9.49
CA LEU A 4 23.84 -0.28 -8.10
C LEU A 4 22.80 0.56 -7.33
N LEU A 5 22.10 1.45 -8.03
CA LEU A 5 21.05 2.31 -7.51
C LEU A 5 19.83 1.52 -7.02
N GLU A 6 19.39 0.52 -7.79
CA GLU A 6 18.26 -0.35 -7.43
C GLU A 6 18.54 -1.12 -6.14
N ASN A 7 19.74 -1.70 -6.01
CA ASN A 7 20.15 -2.41 -4.80
C ASN A 7 20.20 -1.48 -3.58
N ILE A 8 20.78 -0.28 -3.73
CA ILE A 8 20.82 0.72 -2.65
C ILE A 8 19.39 1.13 -2.26
N GLY A 9 18.52 1.37 -3.25
CA GLY A 9 17.11 1.70 -3.04
C GLY A 9 16.38 0.62 -2.23
N ASN A 10 16.51 -0.64 -2.64
CA ASN A 10 15.89 -1.78 -1.96
C ASN A 10 16.42 -1.96 -0.52
N MET A 11 17.72 -1.76 -0.29
CA MET A 11 18.30 -1.80 1.06
C MET A 11 17.76 -0.68 1.96
N ILE A 12 17.63 0.54 1.43
CA ILE A 12 17.02 1.65 2.16
C ILE A 12 15.56 1.35 2.47
N GLN A 13 14.80 0.84 1.49
CA GLN A 13 13.40 0.47 1.67
C GLN A 13 13.24 -0.61 2.76
N ASN A 14 14.11 -1.62 2.80
CA ASN A 14 14.12 -2.63 3.87
C ASN A 14 14.36 -2.00 5.25
N ALA A 15 15.36 -1.12 5.36
CA ALA A 15 15.65 -0.42 6.62
C ALA A 15 14.46 0.44 7.07
N VAL A 16 13.84 1.18 6.15
CA VAL A 16 12.67 2.01 6.44
C VAL A 16 11.49 1.16 6.88
N LEU A 17 11.17 0.08 6.17
CA LEU A 17 10.08 -0.83 6.54
C LEU A 17 10.31 -1.46 7.91
N ALA A 18 11.53 -1.89 8.22
CA ALA A 18 11.88 -2.43 9.53
C ALA A 18 11.69 -1.39 10.65
N VAL A 19 12.15 -0.15 10.43
CA VAL A 19 11.92 0.97 11.37
C VAL A 19 10.43 1.25 11.54
N MET A 20 9.63 1.21 10.48
CA MET A 20 8.19 1.44 10.55
C MET A 20 7.46 0.34 11.31
N VAL A 21 7.83 -0.94 11.12
CA VAL A 21 7.29 -2.06 11.90
C VAL A 21 7.60 -1.86 13.39
N LEU A 22 8.85 -1.58 13.74
CA LEU A 22 9.26 -1.32 15.13
C LEU A 22 8.52 -0.11 15.71
N TYR A 23 8.39 0.96 14.93
CA TYR A 23 7.62 2.15 15.31
C TYR A 23 6.18 1.78 15.68
N LEU A 24 5.46 1.05 14.83
CA LEU A 24 4.07 0.65 15.10
C LEU A 24 3.96 -0.26 16.33
N LEU A 25 4.89 -1.19 16.52
CA LEU A 25 4.93 -2.06 17.71
C LEU A 25 5.18 -1.27 19.01
N LEU A 26 5.97 -0.19 18.96
CA LEU A 26 6.18 0.69 20.10
C LEU A 26 4.97 1.59 20.36
N GLN A 27 4.32 2.07 19.30
CA GLN A 27 3.11 2.89 19.41
C GLN A 27 1.90 2.10 19.90
N SER A 28 1.76 0.84 19.50
CA SER A 28 0.65 -0.04 19.93
C SER A 28 0.62 -0.30 21.44
N ARG A 29 1.75 -0.10 22.15
CA ARG A 29 1.82 -0.19 23.62
C ARG A 29 1.24 1.03 24.34
N LYS A 30 1.02 2.14 23.63
CA LYS A 30 0.61 3.44 24.22
C LYS A 30 -0.85 3.80 23.95
N VAL A 31 -1.62 2.89 23.37
CA VAL A 31 -3.00 3.13 22.92
C VAL A 31 -3.97 2.14 23.57
N ASP A 32 -5.27 2.42 23.46
CA ASP A 32 -6.34 1.54 23.94
C ASP A 32 -6.37 0.21 23.17
N LYS A 33 -7.08 -0.80 23.72
CA LYS A 33 -7.14 -2.15 23.14
C LYS A 33 -7.68 -2.19 21.71
N THR A 34 -8.54 -1.26 21.31
CA THR A 34 -9.12 -1.23 19.96
C THR A 34 -8.12 -0.68 18.96
N SER A 35 -7.52 0.48 19.26
CA SER A 35 -6.42 1.04 18.45
C SER A 35 -5.22 0.11 18.40
N GLN A 36 -4.91 -0.57 19.50
CA GLN A 36 -3.79 -1.51 19.58
C GLN A 36 -3.93 -2.64 18.55
N ARG A 37 -5.14 -3.20 18.39
CA ARG A 37 -5.40 -4.24 17.37
C ARG A 37 -5.15 -3.70 15.96
N ALA A 38 -5.68 -2.51 15.64
CA ALA A 38 -5.47 -1.88 14.34
C ALA A 38 -3.98 -1.69 14.03
N LEU A 39 -3.19 -1.19 15.00
CA LEU A 39 -1.75 -1.00 14.85
C LEU A 39 -0.98 -2.32 14.72
N TYR A 40 -1.41 -3.41 15.39
CA TYR A 40 -0.80 -4.72 15.20
C TYR A 40 -1.11 -5.33 13.82
N PHE A 41 -2.35 -5.22 13.33
CA PHE A 41 -2.69 -5.66 11.96
C PHE A 41 -1.84 -4.93 10.92
N MET A 42 -1.67 -3.63 11.10
CA MET A 42 -0.84 -2.79 10.24
C MET A 42 0.65 -3.16 10.32
N ALA A 43 1.17 -3.39 11.52
CA ALA A 43 2.55 -3.87 11.70
C ALA A 43 2.77 -5.24 11.04
N GLY A 44 1.79 -6.14 11.13
CA GLY A 44 1.80 -7.44 10.45
C GLY A 44 1.87 -7.28 8.92
N GLY A 45 1.04 -6.42 8.35
CA GLY A 45 1.05 -6.14 6.91
C GLY A 45 2.38 -5.56 6.42
N LEU A 46 2.95 -4.60 7.14
CA LEU A 46 4.27 -4.06 6.82
C LEU A 46 5.39 -5.08 7.01
N PHE A 47 5.27 -5.97 8.00
CA PHE A 47 6.24 -7.03 8.21
C PHE A 47 6.20 -8.07 7.07
N CYS A 48 5.02 -8.43 6.58
CA CYS A 48 4.89 -9.25 5.37
C CYS A 48 5.59 -8.58 4.18
N HIS A 49 5.31 -7.30 3.94
CA HIS A 49 5.93 -6.56 2.84
C HIS A 49 7.47 -6.47 2.99
N LEU A 50 7.98 -6.26 4.21
CA LEU A 50 9.40 -6.29 4.51
C LEU A 50 10.03 -7.64 4.16
N LEU A 51 9.40 -8.77 4.54
CA LEU A 51 9.92 -10.10 4.22
C LEU A 51 9.95 -10.34 2.71
N GLY A 52 8.91 -9.89 1.99
CA GLY A 52 8.87 -9.92 0.53
C GLY A 52 10.03 -9.14 -0.10
N ASN A 53 10.25 -7.91 0.38
CA ASN A 53 11.30 -7.04 -0.16
C ASN A 53 12.72 -7.54 0.19
N ILE A 54 12.91 -8.16 1.36
CA ILE A 54 14.16 -8.85 1.71
C ILE A 54 14.39 -10.02 0.77
N PHE A 55 13.37 -10.84 0.51
CA PHE A 55 13.46 -11.94 -0.45
C PHE A 55 13.85 -11.44 -1.84
N TRP A 56 13.20 -10.38 -2.32
CA TRP A 56 13.53 -9.74 -3.60
C TRP A 56 14.98 -9.24 -3.65
N THR A 57 15.40 -8.51 -2.62
CA THR A 57 16.76 -7.97 -2.52
C THR A 57 17.80 -9.08 -2.53
N LEU A 58 17.59 -10.16 -1.77
CA LEU A 58 18.50 -11.31 -1.73
C LEU A 58 18.53 -12.03 -3.08
N TYR A 59 17.38 -12.19 -3.74
CA TYR A 59 17.30 -12.80 -5.06
C TYR A 59 18.14 -12.03 -6.08
N LEU A 60 18.00 -10.69 -6.13
CA LEU A 60 18.79 -9.82 -7.00
C LEU A 60 20.30 -9.92 -6.70
N LEU A 61 20.69 -9.91 -5.42
CA LEU A 61 22.09 -9.99 -5.01
C LEU A 61 22.75 -11.34 -5.34
N ILE A 62 22.00 -12.46 -5.24
CA ILE A 62 22.54 -13.81 -5.44
C ILE A 62 22.50 -14.22 -6.90
N ARG A 63 21.40 -13.96 -7.60
CA ARG A 63 21.17 -14.44 -8.98
C ARG A 63 21.60 -13.45 -10.04
N ASN A 64 21.64 -12.15 -9.72
CA ASN A 64 21.96 -11.08 -10.67
C ASN A 64 21.07 -11.10 -11.94
N GLU A 65 19.90 -11.73 -11.85
CA GLU A 65 18.89 -11.89 -12.89
C GLU A 65 17.77 -10.86 -12.68
N LEU A 66 17.17 -10.36 -13.77
CA LEU A 66 16.21 -9.25 -13.73
C LEU A 66 14.88 -9.58 -13.04
N SER A 67 14.47 -10.85 -12.95
CA SER A 67 13.22 -11.25 -12.31
C SER A 67 13.06 -12.77 -12.25
N PRO A 68 12.49 -13.33 -11.18
CA PRO A 68 12.01 -14.72 -11.18
C PRO A 68 10.99 -14.94 -12.32
N GLN A 69 11.05 -16.08 -13.00
CA GLN A 69 10.10 -16.44 -14.08
C GLN A 69 8.69 -16.81 -13.60
N TYR A 70 8.47 -16.90 -12.28
CA TYR A 70 7.21 -17.28 -11.66
C TYR A 70 6.84 -16.27 -10.58
N VAL A 71 5.54 -16.24 -10.21
CA VAL A 71 4.99 -15.43 -9.11
C VAL A 71 6.00 -15.30 -7.97
N SER A 72 6.57 -14.10 -7.81
CA SER A 72 7.62 -13.90 -6.82
C SER A 72 6.99 -13.98 -5.44
N ALA A 73 7.66 -14.62 -4.49
CA ALA A 73 7.25 -14.56 -3.08
C ALA A 73 7.15 -13.10 -2.59
N SER A 74 7.90 -12.19 -3.21
CA SER A 74 7.78 -10.74 -3.00
C SER A 74 6.40 -10.19 -3.39
N ASP A 75 5.87 -10.60 -4.55
CA ASP A 75 4.58 -10.11 -5.06
C ASP A 75 3.43 -10.56 -4.14
N VAL A 76 3.47 -11.82 -3.72
CA VAL A 76 2.49 -12.39 -2.78
C VAL A 76 2.56 -11.69 -1.43
N ALA A 77 3.77 -11.40 -0.94
CA ALA A 77 3.99 -10.68 0.30
C ALA A 77 3.47 -9.23 0.24
N ALA A 78 3.65 -8.55 -0.90
CA ALA A 78 3.08 -7.22 -1.14
C ALA A 78 1.55 -7.24 -1.17
N ILE A 79 0.95 -8.21 -1.87
CA ILE A 79 -0.51 -8.44 -1.88
C ILE A 79 -1.03 -8.65 -0.45
N GLY A 80 -0.36 -9.48 0.34
CA GLY A 80 -0.68 -9.68 1.75
C GLY A 80 -0.69 -8.36 2.53
N GLY A 81 0.34 -7.53 2.34
CA GLY A 81 0.42 -6.19 2.92
C GLY A 81 -0.80 -5.32 2.59
N TYR A 82 -1.25 -5.30 1.34
CA TYR A 82 -2.44 -4.56 0.91
C TYR A 82 -3.73 -5.07 1.57
N LEU A 83 -3.88 -6.39 1.72
CA LEU A 83 -5.02 -6.99 2.41
C LEU A 83 -5.08 -6.58 3.90
N PHE A 84 -3.93 -6.45 4.56
CA PHE A 84 -3.87 -5.93 5.93
C PHE A 84 -4.30 -4.45 5.99
N TYR A 85 -3.89 -3.62 5.03
CA TYR A 85 -4.39 -2.24 4.93
C TYR A 85 -5.90 -2.19 4.72
N ILE A 86 -6.45 -3.00 3.80
CA ILE A 86 -7.90 -3.12 3.58
C ILE A 86 -8.61 -3.52 4.88
N SER A 87 -8.04 -4.44 5.64
CA SER A 87 -8.61 -4.87 6.93
C SER A 87 -8.70 -3.71 7.93
N VAL A 88 -7.68 -2.84 7.98
CA VAL A 88 -7.71 -1.63 8.81
C VAL A 88 -8.73 -0.62 8.29
N TYR A 89 -8.82 -0.43 6.97
CA TYR A 89 -9.85 0.38 6.34
C TYR A 89 -11.25 -0.04 6.76
N ILE A 90 -11.55 -1.34 6.68
CA ILE A 90 -12.83 -1.90 7.10
C ILE A 90 -13.07 -1.61 8.58
N LEU A 91 -12.08 -1.86 9.44
CA LEU A 91 -12.18 -1.62 10.88
C LEU A 91 -12.49 -0.16 11.22
N CYS A 92 -11.83 0.79 10.53
CA CYS A 92 -12.01 2.23 10.76
C CYS A 92 -13.30 2.79 10.14
N LEU A 93 -13.73 2.27 9.00
CA LEU A 93 -14.88 2.78 8.24
C LEU A 93 -16.21 2.10 8.59
N HIS A 94 -16.21 0.91 9.21
CA HIS A 94 -17.42 0.12 9.44
C HIS A 94 -18.52 0.89 10.19
N ARG A 95 -18.16 1.84 11.07
CA ARG A 95 -19.11 2.67 11.82
C ARG A 95 -19.61 3.92 11.10
N ARG A 96 -19.07 4.24 9.92
CA ARG A 96 -19.30 5.53 9.22
C ARG A 96 -19.88 5.35 7.82
N MET A 97 -20.38 4.16 7.48
CA MET A 97 -20.90 3.93 6.14
C MET A 97 -22.32 4.48 5.98
N GLU A 98 -22.46 5.65 5.37
CA GLU A 98 -23.75 6.13 4.86
C GLU A 98 -24.24 5.36 3.63
N GLU A 99 -25.56 5.25 3.50
CA GLU A 99 -26.26 4.51 2.44
C GLU A 99 -26.15 5.18 1.06
N ARG A 100 -26.11 6.53 0.99
CA ARG A 100 -26.04 7.25 -0.29
C ARG A 100 -24.59 7.46 -0.74
N LYS A 101 -24.24 6.80 -1.84
CA LYS A 101 -22.90 6.80 -2.43
C LYS A 101 -22.90 7.64 -3.72
N PRO A 102 -22.17 8.78 -3.79
CA PRO A 102 -22.08 9.54 -5.03
C PRO A 102 -21.28 8.78 -6.08
N TRP A 103 -21.64 8.97 -7.36
CA TRP A 103 -20.96 8.33 -8.49
C TRP A 103 -19.46 8.65 -8.56
N LYS A 104 -19.06 9.82 -8.07
CA LYS A 104 -17.66 10.29 -8.06
C LYS A 104 -16.71 9.35 -7.30
N LEU A 105 -17.23 8.52 -6.40
CA LEU A 105 -16.44 7.50 -5.68
C LEU A 105 -15.79 6.47 -6.62
N TRP A 106 -16.35 6.29 -7.81
CA TRP A 106 -15.86 5.30 -8.79
C TRP A 106 -14.70 5.82 -9.66
N ILE A 107 -14.36 7.11 -9.62
CA ILE A 107 -13.33 7.68 -10.50
C ILE A 107 -11.99 6.98 -10.31
N MET A 108 -11.49 6.90 -9.06
CA MET A 108 -10.22 6.24 -8.80
C MET A 108 -10.26 4.71 -9.01
N PRO A 109 -11.26 3.98 -8.51
CA PRO A 109 -11.41 2.55 -8.82
C PRO A 109 -11.41 2.24 -10.33
N LEU A 110 -12.11 3.06 -11.12
CA LEU A 110 -12.13 2.91 -12.58
C LEU A 110 -10.77 3.23 -13.20
N PHE A 111 -10.08 4.26 -12.72
CA PHE A 111 -8.71 4.55 -13.14
C PHE A 111 -7.77 3.37 -12.89
N VAL A 112 -7.82 2.77 -11.70
CA VAL A 112 -7.02 1.57 -11.36
C VAL A 112 -7.44 0.38 -12.22
N LEU A 113 -8.74 0.13 -12.37
CA LEU A 113 -9.26 -0.97 -13.20
C LEU A 113 -8.77 -0.86 -14.65
N LEU A 114 -8.85 0.33 -15.25
CA LEU A 114 -8.37 0.55 -16.62
C LEU A 114 -6.88 0.26 -16.77
N ASN A 115 -6.06 0.67 -15.80
CA ASN A 115 -4.62 0.36 -15.80
C ASN A 115 -4.36 -1.15 -15.68
N VAL A 116 -5.07 -1.83 -14.77
CA VAL A 116 -4.97 -3.29 -14.59
C VAL A 116 -5.35 -4.03 -15.88
N VAL A 117 -6.45 -3.64 -16.54
CA VAL A 117 -6.90 -4.24 -17.80
C VAL A 117 -5.88 -4.00 -18.92
N LEU A 118 -5.39 -2.76 -19.07
CA LEU A 118 -4.33 -2.46 -20.04
C LEU A 118 -3.11 -3.34 -19.80
N TRP A 119 -2.69 -3.47 -18.54
CA TRP A 119 -1.53 -4.27 -18.17
C TRP A 119 -1.71 -5.76 -18.48
N MET A 120 -2.88 -6.34 -18.22
CA MET A 120 -3.22 -7.71 -18.62
C MET A 120 -3.10 -7.92 -20.13
N VAL A 121 -3.59 -6.96 -20.92
CA VAL A 121 -3.54 -7.05 -22.39
C VAL A 121 -2.10 -6.97 -22.91
N PHE A 122 -1.23 -6.15 -22.30
CA PHE A 122 0.14 -5.98 -22.78
C PHE A 122 1.12 -7.07 -22.32
N TYR A 123 0.97 -7.61 -21.11
CA TYR A 123 1.97 -8.51 -20.50
C TYR A 123 1.50 -9.96 -20.33
N GLY A 124 0.20 -10.25 -20.50
CA GLY A 124 -0.31 -11.62 -20.68
C GLY A 124 -0.43 -12.51 -19.44
N ASP A 125 -0.03 -12.07 -18.25
CA ASP A 125 -0.21 -12.84 -16.99
C ASP A 125 -1.54 -12.48 -16.29
N TYR A 126 -2.63 -13.17 -16.62
CA TYR A 126 -3.95 -12.76 -16.11
C TYR A 126 -4.15 -13.01 -14.61
N ILE A 127 -3.57 -14.08 -14.05
CA ILE A 127 -3.87 -14.50 -12.68
C ILE A 127 -3.16 -13.59 -11.67
N LEU A 128 -1.86 -13.35 -11.85
CA LEU A 128 -1.09 -12.50 -10.95
C LEU A 128 -1.62 -11.06 -11.00
N ASN A 129 -1.97 -10.59 -12.20
CA ASN A 129 -2.50 -9.25 -12.42
C ASN A 129 -3.88 -9.07 -11.76
N LEU A 130 -4.71 -10.12 -11.72
CA LEU A 130 -5.99 -10.09 -10.99
C LEU A 130 -5.76 -10.12 -9.47
N LEU A 131 -4.89 -11.01 -8.99
CA LEU A 131 -4.57 -11.13 -7.57
C LEU A 131 -4.02 -9.84 -6.97
N TRP A 132 -3.29 -9.07 -7.77
CA TRP A 132 -2.79 -7.75 -7.39
C TRP A 132 -3.83 -6.63 -7.65
N GLY A 133 -4.47 -6.63 -8.81
CA GLY A 133 -5.39 -5.58 -9.23
C GLY A 133 -6.65 -5.48 -8.40
N ILE A 134 -7.21 -6.61 -7.94
CA ILE A 134 -8.43 -6.63 -7.12
C ILE A 134 -8.20 -5.90 -5.78
N PRO A 135 -7.17 -6.21 -4.97
CA PRO A 135 -6.83 -5.42 -3.79
C PRO A 135 -6.65 -3.93 -4.07
N MET A 136 -6.01 -3.56 -5.19
CA MET A 136 -5.81 -2.15 -5.55
C MET A 136 -7.11 -1.41 -5.85
N ILE A 137 -8.04 -2.05 -6.56
CA ILE A 137 -9.38 -1.50 -6.82
C ILE A 137 -10.16 -1.34 -5.51
N ILE A 138 -10.06 -2.31 -4.62
CA ILE A 138 -10.70 -2.26 -3.30
C ILE A 138 -10.12 -1.13 -2.45
N LEU A 139 -8.79 -0.97 -2.41
CA LEU A 139 -8.11 0.15 -1.76
C LEU A 139 -8.55 1.50 -2.34
N ALA A 140 -8.61 1.61 -3.67
CA ALA A 140 -9.06 2.82 -4.36
C ALA A 140 -10.50 3.19 -3.94
N TRP A 141 -11.37 2.20 -3.82
CA TRP A 141 -12.75 2.39 -3.38
C TRP A 141 -12.83 2.88 -1.93
N TYR A 142 -12.18 2.18 -1.00
CA TYR A 142 -12.21 2.56 0.41
C TYR A 142 -11.56 3.90 0.69
N ALA A 143 -10.46 4.23 0.01
CA ALA A 143 -9.81 5.53 0.12
C ALA A 143 -10.72 6.66 -0.43
N SER A 144 -11.34 6.46 -1.60
CA SER A 144 -12.29 7.43 -2.16
C SER A 144 -13.50 7.64 -1.24
N TYR A 145 -14.01 6.55 -0.68
CA TYR A 145 -15.11 6.58 0.28
C TYR A 145 -14.74 7.29 1.57
N GLY A 146 -13.55 7.00 2.10
CA GLY A 146 -13.01 7.66 3.28
C GLY A 146 -12.88 9.18 3.10
N ILE A 147 -12.38 9.63 1.94
CA ILE A 147 -12.31 11.06 1.60
C ILE A 147 -13.70 11.69 1.62
N TRP A 148 -14.66 11.06 0.94
CA TRP A 148 -16.04 11.54 0.90
C TRP A 148 -16.66 11.63 2.29
N GLN A 149 -16.51 10.59 3.11
CA GLN A 149 -17.00 10.56 4.49
C GLN A 149 -16.35 11.64 5.36
N SER A 150 -15.04 11.89 5.20
CA SER A 150 -14.35 12.97 5.92
C SER A 150 -14.87 14.35 5.53
N TYR A 151 -15.30 14.55 4.29
CA TYR A 151 -15.94 15.80 3.87
C TYR A 151 -17.37 15.94 4.40
N LEU A 152 -18.16 14.88 4.38
CA LEU A 152 -19.56 14.90 4.87
C LEU A 152 -19.64 15.10 6.38
N THR A 153 -18.89 14.30 7.14
CA THR A 153 -18.95 14.29 8.60
C THR A 153 -18.11 15.38 9.26
N GLY A 154 -17.25 16.06 8.49
CA GLY A 154 -16.27 17.02 8.99
C GLY A 154 -15.08 16.39 9.74
N GLN A 155 -15.05 15.07 9.91
CA GLN A 155 -14.01 14.34 10.64
C GLN A 155 -12.82 14.04 9.72
N LYS A 156 -11.77 14.84 9.89
CA LYS A 156 -10.60 14.89 8.98
C LYS A 156 -9.38 14.14 9.51
N GLU A 157 -9.51 13.39 10.61
CA GLU A 157 -8.40 12.71 11.27
C GLU A 157 -7.72 11.67 10.36
N LEU A 158 -8.52 10.94 9.58
CA LEU A 158 -8.05 9.93 8.63
C LEU A 158 -7.91 10.47 7.19
N LEU A 159 -8.31 11.72 6.93
CA LEU A 159 -8.24 12.31 5.60
C LEU A 159 -6.82 12.28 4.99
N PRO A 160 -5.74 12.59 5.73
CA PRO A 160 -4.39 12.49 5.18
C PRO A 160 -4.02 11.07 4.74
N PHE A 161 -4.49 10.04 5.47
CA PHE A 161 -4.26 8.64 5.11
C PHE A 161 -4.97 8.26 3.82
N TYR A 162 -6.23 8.68 3.66
CA TYR A 162 -6.99 8.40 2.44
C TYR A 162 -6.37 9.08 1.22
N LEU A 163 -5.94 10.34 1.36
CA LEU A 163 -5.24 11.07 0.30
C LEU A 163 -3.88 10.42 -0.03
N ALA A 164 -3.13 9.99 0.98
CA ALA A 164 -1.87 9.28 0.78
C ALA A 164 -2.07 7.96 0.02
N THR A 165 -3.15 7.24 0.31
CA THR A 165 -3.48 5.98 -0.38
C THR A 165 -3.84 6.23 -1.85
N GLN A 166 -4.55 7.31 -2.16
CA GLN A 166 -4.80 7.71 -3.55
C GLN A 166 -3.49 8.05 -4.28
N ALA A 167 -2.61 8.83 -3.65
CA ALA A 167 -1.31 9.18 -4.21
C ALA A 167 -0.44 7.92 -4.43
N PHE A 168 -0.45 7.00 -3.47
CA PHE A 168 0.20 5.68 -3.58
C PHE A 168 -0.29 4.93 -4.82
N LEU A 169 -1.61 4.78 -4.99
CA LEU A 169 -2.19 4.10 -6.13
C LEU A 169 -1.81 4.76 -7.47
N VAL A 170 -1.78 6.10 -7.55
CA VAL A 170 -1.35 6.80 -8.77
C VAL A 170 0.12 6.51 -9.08
N VAL A 171 1.01 6.65 -8.09
CA VAL A 171 2.45 6.40 -8.25
C VAL A 171 2.69 4.95 -8.65
N GLU A 172 1.98 4.02 -8.03
CA GLU A 172 2.02 2.59 -8.35
C GLU A 172 1.61 2.33 -9.80
N MET A 173 0.48 2.88 -10.27
CA MET A 173 0.07 2.71 -11.68
C MET A 173 1.10 3.27 -12.67
N ILE A 174 1.76 4.40 -12.33
CA ILE A 174 2.80 4.98 -13.19
C ILE A 174 4.06 4.10 -13.18
N LEU A 175 4.42 3.52 -12.03
CA LEU A 175 5.57 2.63 -11.89
C LEU A 175 5.53 1.48 -12.89
N PHE A 176 4.35 0.89 -13.11
CA PHE A 176 4.16 -0.21 -14.05
C PHE A 176 4.45 0.14 -15.52
N ILE A 177 4.37 1.42 -15.89
CA ILE A 177 4.63 1.89 -17.26
C ILE A 177 6.04 2.52 -17.34
N SER A 178 6.61 2.89 -16.20
CA SER A 178 7.94 3.47 -16.12
C SER A 178 9.02 2.42 -16.39
N GLN A 179 10.07 2.82 -17.09
CA GLN A 179 11.25 1.98 -17.33
C GLN A 179 12.51 2.70 -16.88
N SER A 180 13.55 1.91 -16.58
CA SER A 180 14.91 2.40 -16.28
C SER A 180 14.95 3.36 -15.07
N ARG A 181 15.61 4.51 -15.19
CA ARG A 181 15.82 5.46 -14.08
C ARG A 181 14.54 6.05 -13.51
N LEU A 182 13.50 6.18 -14.34
CA LEU A 182 12.21 6.67 -13.86
C LEU A 182 11.58 5.68 -12.88
N TYR A 183 11.71 4.38 -13.15
CA TYR A 183 11.27 3.33 -12.25
C TYR A 183 12.00 3.41 -10.91
N ASP A 184 13.34 3.50 -10.92
CA ASP A 184 14.14 3.57 -9.69
C ASP A 184 13.75 4.77 -8.82
N ILE A 185 13.60 5.96 -9.43
CA ILE A 185 13.21 7.18 -8.73
C ILE A 185 11.80 7.07 -8.15
N MET A 186 10.85 6.56 -8.94
CA MET A 186 9.46 6.43 -8.47
C MET A 186 9.32 5.36 -7.40
N ASN A 187 10.07 4.26 -7.49
CA ASN A 187 10.06 3.18 -6.51
C ASN A 187 10.64 3.68 -5.17
N PHE A 188 11.71 4.47 -5.23
CA PHE A 188 12.21 5.18 -4.06
C PHE A 188 11.18 6.16 -3.49
N GLY A 189 10.50 6.92 -4.36
CA GLY A 189 9.40 7.81 -3.98
C GLY A 189 8.25 7.09 -3.26
N LEU A 190 7.90 5.89 -3.72
CA LEU A 190 6.86 5.04 -3.14
C LEU A 190 7.14 4.73 -1.66
N THR A 191 8.41 4.55 -1.29
CA THR A 191 8.82 4.33 0.10
C THR A 191 8.41 5.49 1.01
N PHE A 192 8.55 6.74 0.56
CA PHE A 192 8.10 7.91 1.33
C PHE A 192 6.58 7.98 1.45
N VAL A 193 5.86 7.65 0.37
CA VAL A 193 4.40 7.61 0.39
C VAL A 193 3.92 6.55 1.38
N PHE A 194 4.55 5.37 1.41
CA PHE A 194 4.26 4.32 2.38
C PHE A 194 4.51 4.77 3.82
N VAL A 195 5.65 5.41 4.11
CA VAL A 195 5.95 5.95 5.44
C VAL A 195 4.90 6.97 5.86
N PHE A 196 4.57 7.91 4.97
CA PHE A 196 3.58 8.93 5.24
C PHE A 196 2.19 8.33 5.48
N MET A 197 1.76 7.40 4.62
CA MET A 197 0.50 6.67 4.74
C MET A 197 0.44 5.93 6.09
N THR A 198 1.54 5.30 6.49
CA THR A 198 1.67 4.57 7.75
C THR A 198 1.52 5.50 8.95
N VAL A 199 2.25 6.61 8.98
CA VAL A 199 2.18 7.60 10.07
C VAL A 199 0.82 8.31 10.11
N ALA A 200 0.24 8.63 8.96
CA ALA A 200 -1.07 9.26 8.87
C ALA A 200 -2.16 8.37 9.43
N LEU A 201 -2.14 7.07 9.10
CA LEU A 201 -3.08 6.09 9.62
C LEU A 201 -2.91 5.90 11.13
N GLU A 202 -1.67 5.77 11.62
CA GLU A 202 -1.38 5.65 13.05
C GLU A 202 -1.97 6.82 13.86
N ARG A 203 -1.75 8.05 13.39
CA ARG A 203 -2.29 9.26 14.01
C ARG A 203 -3.81 9.33 13.92
N GLY A 204 -4.38 8.92 12.80
CA GLY A 204 -5.83 8.89 12.59
C GLY A 204 -6.53 7.89 13.50
N VAL A 205 -6.00 6.66 13.61
CA VAL A 205 -6.52 5.60 14.50
C VAL A 205 -6.52 6.08 15.96
N ARG A 206 -5.44 6.72 16.42
CA ARG A 206 -5.38 7.28 17.79
C ARG A 206 -6.48 8.31 18.07
N ARG A 207 -6.84 9.11 17.09
CA ARG A 207 -7.81 10.21 17.27
C ARG A 207 -9.26 9.76 17.03
N CYS A 208 -9.47 8.66 16.32
CA CYS A 208 -10.80 8.11 16.03
C CYS A 208 -11.28 7.09 17.08
N CYS A 209 -10.39 6.51 17.88
CA CYS A 209 -10.70 5.49 18.89
C CYS A 209 -10.60 5.98 20.34
N ILE A 210 -10.44 7.30 20.55
CA ILE A 210 -10.67 8.02 21.82
C ILE A 210 -12.00 8.76 21.68
#